data_AF-A0AAV3XLM3-F1
#
_entry.id   AF-A0AAV3XLM3-F1
#
_cell.length_a   1.000
_cell.length_b   1.000
_cell.length_c   1.000
_cell.angle_alpha   90.00
_cell.angle_beta   90.00
_cell.angle_gamma   90.00
#
_symmetry.space_group_name_H-M   'P 1'
#
loop_
_entity.id
_entity.type
_entity.pdbx_description
1 polymer ?
#
loop_
_entity_poly.entity_id
_entity_poly.type
_entity_poly.pdbx_seq_one_letter_code
_entity_poly.pdbx_strand_id
1 'polypeptide(L)'
;MQEEEGKDVYRTSFTLPGNPGFVSVTLPPTATVLEINKSYRWYFKLYCSEQKSSGSIFVEGWVQRVELTPVLEQQLKAASPQEYIVYANNLIWYDAIANLAKLRLQNPSNSTLDREWNNLLQLRGIALEQLNREPFVGSVNQF
;
A
#
# COMPACT_ATOMS: atom_id res chain seq x y z
N MET A 1 11.10 -6.49 2.61
CA MET A 1 11.00 -5.78 3.89
C MET A 1 12.14 -6.22 4.77
N GLN A 2 12.79 -5.27 5.43
CA GLN A 2 13.96 -5.46 6.27
C GLN A 2 13.80 -4.73 7.60
N GLU A 3 14.46 -5.24 8.63
CA GLU A 3 14.77 -4.49 9.84
C GLU A 3 15.77 -3.36 9.51
N GLU A 4 15.98 -2.44 10.45
CA GLU A 4 16.88 -1.29 10.26
C GLU A 4 18.33 -1.71 9.99
N GLU A 5 18.75 -2.83 10.59
CA GLU A 5 20.07 -3.45 10.41
C GLU A 5 20.21 -4.20 9.06
N GLY A 6 19.19 -4.17 8.21
CA GLY A 6 19.19 -4.79 6.88
C GLY A 6 18.83 -6.27 6.85
N LYS A 7 18.46 -6.86 7.99
CA LYS A 7 17.99 -8.24 8.08
C LYS A 7 16.63 -8.38 7.40
N ASP A 8 16.50 -9.31 6.45
CA ASP A 8 15.24 -9.57 5.75
C ASP A 8 14.18 -10.12 6.73
N VAL A 9 13.02 -9.44 6.77
CA VAL A 9 11.81 -9.91 7.47
C VAL A 9 10.91 -10.68 6.51
N TYR A 10 10.79 -10.18 5.29
CA TYR A 10 10.00 -10.82 4.24
C TYR A 10 10.49 -10.39 2.86
N ARG A 11 10.64 -11.34 1.94
CA ARG A 11 10.98 -11.09 0.54
C ARG A 11 10.24 -12.10 -0.34
N THR A 12 9.65 -11.61 -1.41
CA THR A 12 9.00 -12.42 -2.45
C THR A 12 9.27 -11.82 -3.82
N SER A 13 9.00 -12.61 -4.87
CA SER A 13 8.97 -12.15 -6.26
C SER A 13 7.57 -12.36 -6.82
N PHE A 14 7.18 -11.53 -7.78
CA PHE A 14 5.89 -11.63 -8.47
C PHE A 14 6.06 -11.16 -9.91
N THR A 15 5.11 -11.55 -10.76
CA THR A 15 5.03 -11.08 -12.15
C THR A 15 4.13 -9.86 -12.24
N LEU A 16 4.61 -8.82 -12.92
CA LEU A 16 3.80 -7.62 -13.18
C LEU A 16 2.89 -7.83 -14.41
N PRO A 17 1.67 -7.24 -14.41
CA PRO A 17 0.87 -7.14 -15.61
C PRO A 17 1.59 -6.36 -16.72
N GLY A 18 1.29 -6.66 -17.99
CA GLY A 18 1.86 -5.94 -19.13
C GLY A 18 1.35 -4.51 -19.30
N ASN A 19 0.27 -4.14 -18.58
CA ASN A 19 -0.30 -2.79 -18.62
C ASN A 19 0.16 -1.97 -17.40
N PRO A 20 0.61 -0.73 -17.60
CA PRO A 20 0.92 0.19 -16.50
C PRO A 20 -0.31 0.49 -15.63
N GLY A 21 -0.11 0.66 -14.32
CA GLY A 21 -1.15 1.06 -13.39
C GLY A 21 -0.87 0.65 -11.95
N PHE A 22 -1.87 0.82 -11.08
CA PHE A 22 -1.83 0.38 -9.69
C PHE A 22 -1.95 -1.14 -9.58
N VAL A 23 -1.01 -1.74 -8.85
CA VAL A 23 -1.01 -3.17 -8.49
C VAL A 23 -1.20 -3.35 -7.00
N SER A 24 -1.93 -4.39 -6.61
CA SER A 24 -2.06 -4.82 -5.22
C SER A 24 -1.10 -5.98 -4.91
N VAL A 25 -0.36 -5.88 -3.81
CA VAL A 25 0.50 -6.95 -3.28
C VAL A 25 -0.08 -7.38 -1.94
N THR A 26 -0.54 -8.63 -1.83
CA THR A 26 -1.08 -9.17 -0.57
C THR A 26 -0.04 -10.04 0.09
N LEU A 27 0.34 -9.75 1.34
CA LEU A 27 1.23 -10.62 2.10
C LEU A 27 0.53 -11.93 2.47
N PRO A 28 1.22 -13.08 2.43
CA PRO A 28 0.64 -14.35 2.81
C PRO A 28 0.35 -14.36 4.31
N PRO A 29 -0.65 -15.14 4.79
CA PRO A 29 -0.95 -15.26 6.22
C PRO A 29 0.22 -15.78 7.07
N THR A 30 1.19 -16.43 6.43
CA THR A 30 2.42 -16.95 7.06
C THR A 30 3.52 -15.90 7.20
N ALA A 31 3.33 -14.68 6.68
CA ALA A 31 4.30 -13.61 6.82
C ALA A 31 4.47 -13.21 8.29
N THR A 32 5.71 -12.92 8.69
CA THR A 32 6.01 -12.47 10.04
C THR A 32 5.25 -11.18 10.36
N VAL A 33 4.52 -11.20 11.46
CA VAL A 33 3.80 -10.03 11.96
C VAL A 33 4.81 -8.99 12.46
N LEU A 34 4.63 -7.75 12.03
CA LEU A 34 5.50 -6.65 12.44
C LEU A 34 5.28 -6.28 13.91
N GLU A 35 6.37 -5.92 14.57
CA GLU A 35 6.35 -5.43 15.94
C GLU A 35 5.73 -4.02 15.97
N ILE A 36 4.94 -3.75 17.01
CA ILE A 36 4.31 -2.44 17.20
C ILE A 36 5.41 -1.40 17.47
N ASN A 37 5.27 -0.23 16.85
CA ASN A 37 6.17 0.91 16.97
C ASN A 37 7.63 0.63 16.55
N LYS A 38 7.90 -0.45 15.82
CA LYS A 38 9.20 -0.72 15.18
C LYS A 38 9.18 -0.31 13.71
N SER A 39 10.19 0.42 13.28
CA SER A 39 10.37 0.85 11.88
C SER A 39 10.97 -0.29 11.06
N TYR A 40 10.42 -0.50 9.87
CA TYR A 40 10.90 -1.46 8.89
C TYR A 40 11.08 -0.78 7.54
N ARG A 41 12.11 -1.18 6.80
CA ARG A 41 12.35 -0.69 5.43
C ARG A 41 11.68 -1.63 4.43
N TRP A 42 10.81 -1.10 3.60
CA TRP A 42 10.32 -1.81 2.42
C TRP A 42 11.07 -1.32 1.18
N TYR A 43 11.27 -2.20 0.21
CA TYR A 43 11.82 -1.85 -1.09
C TYR A 43 11.16 -2.72 -2.16
N PHE A 44 11.05 -2.16 -3.34
CA PHE A 44 10.53 -2.79 -4.54
C PHE A 44 11.62 -2.70 -5.61
N LYS A 45 11.98 -3.83 -6.22
CA LYS A 45 13.01 -3.90 -7.27
C LYS A 45 12.39 -4.42 -8.56
N LEU A 46 12.53 -3.65 -9.63
CA LEU A 46 12.19 -4.04 -10.99
C LEU A 46 13.47 -4.38 -11.75
N TYR A 47 13.51 -5.57 -12.33
CA TYR A 47 14.57 -6.00 -13.24
C TYR A 47 13.98 -6.04 -14.66
N CYS A 48 14.48 -5.19 -15.56
CA CYS A 48 13.97 -5.12 -16.94
C CYS A 48 14.55 -6.21 -17.86
N SER A 49 15.67 -6.83 -17.47
CA SER A 49 16.24 -8.01 -18.15
C SER A 49 16.19 -9.22 -17.23
N GLU A 50 15.79 -10.38 -17.75
CA GLU A 50 15.80 -11.64 -16.98
C GLU A 50 17.20 -12.00 -16.46
N GLN A 51 18.23 -11.66 -17.24
CA GLN A 51 19.63 -11.88 -16.87
C GLN A 51 20.13 -10.93 -15.77
N LYS A 52 19.30 -10.00 -15.29
CA LYS A 52 19.64 -8.94 -14.32
C LYS A 52 20.95 -8.20 -14.67
N SER A 53 21.26 -8.15 -15.97
CA SER A 53 22.50 -7.59 -16.50
C SER A 53 22.45 -6.06 -16.52
N SER A 54 21.25 -5.49 -16.57
CA SER A 54 20.99 -4.10 -16.21
C SER A 54 20.71 -3.96 -14.71
N GLY A 55 21.18 -2.86 -14.11
CA GLY A 55 20.87 -2.53 -12.72
C GLY A 55 19.36 -2.48 -12.48
N SER A 56 18.93 -2.86 -11.27
CA SER A 56 17.51 -2.80 -10.92
C SER A 56 17.05 -1.36 -10.75
N ILE A 57 15.88 -1.03 -11.28
CA ILE A 57 15.13 0.15 -10.83
C ILE A 57 14.55 -0.21 -9.48
N PHE A 58 14.76 0.62 -8.45
CA PHE A 58 14.20 0.36 -7.15
C PHE A 58 13.65 1.61 -6.48
N VAL A 59 12.62 1.39 -5.68
CA VAL A 59 12.03 2.38 -4.79
C VAL A 59 11.91 1.78 -3.41
N GLU A 60 11.88 2.62 -2.40
CA GLU A 60 11.86 2.18 -1.01
C GLU A 60 11.20 3.21 -0.10
N GLY A 61 10.92 2.79 1.12
CA GLY A 61 10.38 3.64 2.16
C GLY A 61 10.38 2.94 3.51
N TRP A 62 9.88 3.67 4.50
CA TRP A 62 9.73 3.18 5.86
C TRP A 62 8.27 2.88 6.15
N VAL A 63 8.04 1.80 6.89
CA VAL A 63 6.72 1.45 7.41
C VAL A 63 6.86 1.08 8.88
N GLN A 64 5.86 1.45 9.67
CA GLN A 64 5.78 1.12 11.09
C GLN A 64 4.39 0.60 11.37
N ARG A 65 4.29 -0.49 12.13
CA ARG A 65 2.99 -0.95 12.63
C ARG A 65 2.62 -0.10 13.83
N VAL A 66 1.50 0.62 13.74
CA VAL A 66 0.96 1.38 14.86
C VAL A 66 0.08 0.50 15.75
N GLU A 67 -0.04 0.87 17.02
CA GLU A 67 -0.91 0.19 17.98
C GLU A 67 -2.39 0.43 17.64
N LEU A 68 -3.19 -0.64 17.65
CA LEU A 68 -4.64 -0.54 17.56
C LEU A 68 -5.22 -0.24 18.94
N THR A 69 -5.30 1.05 19.30
CA THR A 69 -5.90 1.46 20.57
C THR A 69 -7.42 1.22 20.56
N PRO A 70 -8.08 1.08 21.73
CA PRO A 70 -9.54 0.92 21.80
C PRO A 70 -10.30 2.07 21.14
N VAL A 71 -9.76 3.30 21.23
CA VAL A 71 -10.35 4.49 20.58
C VAL A 71 -10.25 4.38 19.07
N LEU A 72 -9.08 4.03 18.54
CA LEU A 72 -8.88 3.84 17.09
C LEU A 72 -9.76 2.70 16.58
N GLU A 73 -9.83 1.59 17.31
CA GLU A 73 -10.68 0.45 16.97
C GLU A 73 -12.17 0.86 16.91
N GLN A 74 -12.65 1.63 17.88
CA GLN A 74 -14.02 2.12 17.88
C GLN A 74 -14.30 3.07 16.71
N GLN A 75 -13.37 3.98 16.39
CA GLN A 75 -13.48 4.87 15.24
C GLN A 75 -13.55 4.08 13.92
N LEU A 76 -12.68 3.08 13.75
CA LEU A 76 -12.65 2.23 12.55
C LEU A 76 -13.97 1.45 12.40
N LYS A 77 -14.48 0.85 13.49
CA LYS A 77 -15.77 0.15 13.48
C LYS A 77 -16.93 1.07 13.12
N ALA A 78 -16.94 2.30 13.65
CA ALA A 78 -18.00 3.27 13.37
C ALA A 78 -17.93 3.83 11.94
N ALA A 79 -16.74 3.90 11.35
CA ALA A 79 -16.54 4.42 10.00
C ALA A 79 -16.80 3.40 8.90
N SER A 80 -16.96 2.11 9.21
CA SER A 80 -17.07 1.05 8.20
C SER A 80 -18.24 1.29 7.22
N PRO A 81 -18.02 1.21 5.89
CA PRO A 81 -16.82 0.72 5.21
C PRO A 81 -15.82 1.81 4.80
N GLN A 82 -15.94 3.04 5.31
CA GLN A 82 -15.11 4.20 4.97
C GLN A 82 -13.93 4.40 5.92
N GLU A 83 -13.26 3.33 6.36
CA GLU A 83 -12.19 3.41 7.35
C GLU A 83 -11.00 4.26 6.89
N TYR A 84 -10.80 4.44 5.57
CA TYR A 84 -9.79 5.34 5.00
C TYR A 84 -9.83 6.76 5.57
N ILE A 85 -11.01 7.26 5.97
CA ILE A 85 -11.16 8.58 6.60
C ILE A 85 -10.47 8.59 7.97
N VAL A 86 -10.69 7.55 8.77
CA VAL A 86 -10.09 7.41 10.10
C VAL A 86 -8.58 7.22 9.98
N TYR A 87 -8.12 6.38 9.05
CA TYR A 87 -6.70 6.21 8.78
C TYR A 87 -6.02 7.52 8.37
N ALA A 88 -6.61 8.28 7.44
CA ALA A 88 -6.07 9.56 7.01
C ALA A 88 -5.98 10.58 8.15
N ASN A 89 -7.03 10.69 8.98
CA ASN A 89 -7.07 11.60 10.13
C ASN A 89 -6.05 11.25 11.23
N ASN A 90 -5.68 9.97 11.33
CA ASN A 90 -4.67 9.48 12.28
C ASN A 90 -3.26 9.38 11.66
N LEU A 91 -3.05 9.94 10.45
CA LEU A 91 -1.77 9.90 9.72
C LEU A 91 -1.27 8.46 9.42
N ILE A 92 -2.19 7.52 9.23
CA ILE A 92 -1.93 6.12 8.84
C ILE A 92 -2.14 5.99 7.32
N TRP A 93 -1.32 6.72 6.55
CA TRP A 93 -1.54 6.99 5.14
C TRP A 93 -1.46 5.75 4.23
N TYR A 94 -0.60 4.79 4.55
CA TYR A 94 -0.54 3.51 3.81
C TYR A 94 -1.88 2.76 3.87
N ASP A 95 -2.47 2.65 5.05
CA ASP A 95 -3.77 2.00 5.26
C ASP A 95 -4.91 2.81 4.66
N ALA A 96 -4.86 4.15 4.70
CA ALA A 96 -5.84 5.00 4.04
C ALA A 96 -5.89 4.76 2.53
N ILE A 97 -4.72 4.75 1.87
CA ILE A 97 -4.59 4.49 0.43
C ILE A 97 -5.07 3.06 0.10
N ALA A 98 -4.61 2.06 0.85
CA ALA A 98 -4.97 0.66 0.60
C ALA A 98 -6.47 0.38 0.80
N ASN A 99 -7.07 0.93 1.86
CA ASN A 99 -8.50 0.77 2.16
C ASN A 99 -9.35 1.43 1.06
N LEU A 100 -9.07 2.69 0.68
CA LEU A 100 -9.82 3.36 -0.38
C LEU A 100 -9.64 2.71 -1.76
N ALA A 101 -8.43 2.26 -2.08
CA ALA A 101 -8.16 1.50 -3.30
C ALA A 101 -9.02 0.21 -3.37
N LYS A 102 -9.11 -0.54 -2.26
CA LYS A 102 -9.93 -1.74 -2.17
C LYS A 102 -11.41 -1.43 -2.37
N LEU A 103 -11.93 -0.36 -1.75
CA LEU A 103 -13.33 0.05 -1.94
C LEU A 103 -13.64 0.43 -3.38
N ARG A 104 -12.72 1.15 -4.05
CA ARG A 104 -12.86 1.51 -5.48
C ARG A 104 -12.90 0.28 -6.37
N LEU A 105 -12.00 -0.68 -6.15
CA LEU A 105 -11.97 -1.95 -6.88
C LEU A 105 -13.28 -2.74 -6.73
N GLN A 106 -13.89 -2.70 -5.54
CA GLN A 106 -15.17 -3.37 -5.27
C GLN A 106 -16.38 -2.59 -5.80
N ASN A 107 -16.25 -1.29 -6.02
CA ASN A 107 -17.34 -0.39 -6.42
C ASN A 107 -16.91 0.52 -7.59
N PRO A 108 -16.59 -0.05 -8.77
CA PRO A 108 -15.95 0.69 -9.87
C PRO A 108 -16.80 1.81 -10.48
N SER A 109 -18.13 1.79 -10.27
CA SER A 109 -19.04 2.83 -10.76
C SER A 109 -19.34 3.94 -9.73
N ASN A 110 -18.68 3.91 -8.57
CA ASN A 110 -18.95 4.86 -7.49
C ASN A 110 -18.11 6.14 -7.64
N SER A 111 -18.70 7.14 -8.28
CA SER A 111 -18.07 8.45 -8.50
C SER A 111 -17.68 9.20 -7.22
N THR A 112 -18.29 8.88 -6.08
CA THR A 112 -17.86 9.45 -4.79
C THR A 112 -16.48 8.91 -4.41
N LEU A 113 -16.25 7.60 -4.54
CA LEU A 113 -14.94 7.01 -4.23
C LEU A 113 -13.83 7.50 -5.17
N ASP A 114 -14.16 7.79 -6.43
CA ASP A 114 -13.20 8.39 -7.36
C ASP A 114 -12.81 9.81 -6.95
N ARG A 115 -13.79 10.61 -6.50
CA ARG A 115 -13.49 11.94 -5.94
C ARG A 115 -12.65 11.83 -4.68
N GLU A 116 -13.00 10.95 -3.75
CA GLU A 116 -12.22 10.77 -2.51
C GLU A 116 -10.80 10.28 -2.79
N TRP A 117 -10.60 9.46 -3.82
CA TRP A 117 -9.26 9.05 -4.25
C TRP A 117 -8.43 10.23 -4.74
N ASN A 118 -9.03 11.07 -5.59
CA ASN A 118 -8.36 12.28 -6.08
C ASN A 118 -8.01 13.21 -4.92
N ASN A 119 -8.89 13.36 -3.93
CA ASN A 119 -8.65 14.17 -2.74
C ASN A 119 -7.51 13.59 -1.89
N LEU A 120 -7.53 12.27 -1.64
CA LEU A 120 -6.53 11.59 -0.83
C LEU A 120 -5.13 11.72 -1.43
N LEU A 121 -4.98 11.48 -2.75
CA LEU A 121 -3.67 11.58 -3.41
C LEU A 121 -3.11 13.01 -3.44
N GLN A 122 -3.96 14.03 -3.35
CA GLN A 122 -3.56 15.44 -3.29
C GLN A 122 -3.15 15.93 -1.89
N LEU A 123 -3.36 15.12 -0.85
CA LEU A 123 -2.92 15.51 0.49
C LEU A 123 -1.41 15.71 0.49
N ARG A 124 -0.93 16.80 1.12
CA ARG A 124 0.50 17.17 1.14
C ARG A 124 1.42 16.08 1.69
N GLY A 125 0.92 15.22 2.58
CA GLY A 125 1.67 14.08 3.12
C GLY A 125 1.76 12.87 2.18
N ILE A 126 0.96 12.86 1.10
CA ILE A 126 0.92 11.78 0.09
C ILE A 126 1.53 12.29 -1.23
N ALA A 127 1.04 13.43 -1.75
CA ALA A 127 1.58 14.09 -2.95
C ALA A 127 1.76 13.14 -4.16
N LEU A 128 0.69 12.40 -4.48
CA LEU A 128 0.62 11.44 -5.58
C LEU A 128 -0.43 11.84 -6.62
N GLU A 129 -0.77 13.13 -6.71
CA GLU A 129 -1.82 13.66 -7.60
C GLU A 129 -1.62 13.29 -9.07
N GLN A 130 -0.37 13.10 -9.51
CA GLN A 130 -0.02 12.67 -10.87
C GLN A 130 -0.52 11.26 -11.21
N LEU A 131 -0.82 10.44 -10.20
CA LEU A 131 -1.27 9.04 -10.38
C LEU A 131 -2.80 8.91 -10.37
N ASN A 132 -3.54 10.01 -10.31
CA ASN A 132 -5.00 9.98 -10.10
C ASN A 132 -5.80 9.33 -11.24
N ARG A 133 -5.22 9.26 -12.45
CA ARG A 133 -5.81 8.64 -13.66
C ARG A 133 -5.29 7.25 -13.96
N GLU A 134 -4.30 6.76 -13.20
CA GLU A 134 -3.74 5.44 -13.44
C GLU A 134 -4.77 4.35 -13.14
N PRO A 135 -4.94 3.35 -14.02
CA PRO A 135 -5.91 2.29 -13.82
C PRO A 135 -5.43 1.33 -12.72
N PHE A 136 -6.35 0.64 -12.06
CA PHE A 136 -5.99 -0.57 -11.32
C PHE A 136 -5.85 -1.74 -12.29
N VAL A 137 -4.68 -2.38 -12.26
CA VAL A 137 -4.35 -3.50 -13.17
C VAL A 137 -4.35 -4.86 -12.47
N GLY A 138 -4.83 -4.91 -11.22
CA GLY A 138 -5.12 -6.14 -10.48
C GLY A 138 -4.13 -6.45 -9.35
N SER A 139 -4.18 -7.68 -8.86
CA SER A 139 -3.27 -8.18 -7.84
C SER A 139 -2.12 -8.95 -8.49
N VAL A 140 -0.91 -8.81 -7.93
CA VAL A 140 0.24 -9.59 -8.38
C VAL A 140 0.36 -10.87 -7.56
N ASN A 141 0.56 -11.98 -8.26
CA ASN A 141 0.69 -13.30 -7.62
C ASN A 141 2.14 -13.56 -7.28
N GLN A 142 2.36 -14.03 -6.06
CA GLN A 142 3.67 -14.41 -5.55
C GLN A 142 4.07 -15.81 -6.06
N PHE A 143 5.37 -16.02 -6.22
CA PHE A 143 5.97 -17.34 -6.39
C PHE A 143 6.30 -17.98 -5.03
#